data_AF-A0A6J4U2T7-F1
#
_entry.id   AF-A0A6J4U2T7-F1
#
_cell.length_a   1.000
_cell.length_b   1.000
_cell.length_c   1.000
_cell.angle_alpha   90.00
_cell.angle_beta   90.00
_cell.angle_gamma   90.00
#
_symmetry.space_group_name_H-M   'P 1'
#
loop_
_entity.id
_entity.type
_entity.pdbx_description
1 polymer ?
#
loop_
_entity_poly.entity_id
_entity_poly.type
_entity_poly.pdbx_seq_one_letter_code
_entity_poly.pdbx_strand_id
1 'polypeptide(L)' 'TGTGLLVVLQPDDKTVQNIIGNKEKVYRFVQNEFMRRYQIKWLQPIGFNNAYSLMMRRKQAADLKIRTISDLKTYIDDN' A
#
# COMPACT_ATOMS: atom_id res chain seq x y z
N THR A 1 -5.53 -6.55 0.25
CA THR A 1 -6.15 -5.96 1.46
C THR A 1 -6.86 -4.65 1.15
N GLY A 2 -6.27 -3.74 0.36
CA GLY A 2 -6.88 -2.44 0.02
C GLY A 2 -8.32 -2.51 -0.54
N THR A 3 -8.59 -3.36 -1.53
CA THR A 3 -9.95 -3.56 -2.06
C THR A 3 -10.94 -4.05 -1.00
N GLY A 4 -10.50 -4.98 -0.13
CA GLY A 4 -11.33 -5.46 0.98
C GLY A 4 -11.68 -4.34 1.96
N LEU A 5 -10.73 -3.44 2.24
CA LEU A 5 -10.97 -2.27 3.09
C LEU A 5 -11.94 -1.28 2.44
N LEU A 6 -11.62 -0.79 1.24
CA LEU A 6 -12.27 0.37 0.64
C LEU A 6 -13.57 0.06 -0.11
N VAL A 7 -13.70 -1.14 -0.68
CA VAL A 7 -14.85 -1.50 -1.52
C VAL A 7 -15.85 -2.38 -0.76
N VAL A 8 -15.35 -3.33 0.04
CA VAL A 8 -16.22 -4.30 0.72
C VAL A 8 -16.63 -3.84 2.12
N LEU A 9 -15.67 -3.42 2.94
CA LEU A 9 -15.95 -3.07 4.35
C LEU A 9 -16.45 -1.64 4.54
N GLN A 10 -16.01 -0.72 3.67
CA GLN A 10 -16.39 0.70 3.64
C GLN A 10 -16.48 1.32 5.05
N PRO A 11 -15.40 1.28 5.86
CA PRO A 11 -15.41 1.90 7.18
C PRO A 11 -15.42 3.43 7.04
N ASP A 12 -15.68 4.11 8.16
CA ASP A 12 -15.69 5.58 8.20
C ASP A 12 -14.31 6.19 7.90
N ASP A 13 -14.32 7.44 7.45
CA ASP A 13 -13.12 8.16 7.02
C ASP A 13 -12.04 8.23 8.12
N LYS A 14 -12.42 8.39 9.40
CA LYS A 14 -11.44 8.45 10.49
C LYS A 14 -10.72 7.11 10.62
N THR A 15 -11.46 6.02 10.56
CA THR A 15 -10.87 4.67 10.56
C THR A 15 -9.92 4.48 9.38
N VAL A 16 -10.33 4.87 8.16
CA VAL A 16 -9.48 4.75 6.97
C VAL A 16 -8.18 5.55 7.13
N GLN A 17 -8.27 6.83 7.49
CA GLN A 17 -7.11 7.70 7.65
C GLN A 17 -6.12 7.20 8.71
N ASN A 18 -6.62 6.59 9.78
CA ASN A 18 -5.79 6.07 10.87
C ASN A 18 -4.96 4.83 10.48
N ILE A 19 -5.38 4.07 9.46
CA ILE A 19 -4.76 2.77 9.14
C ILE A 19 -4.14 2.69 7.76
N ILE A 20 -4.62 3.46 6.77
CA ILE A 20 -4.31 3.24 5.34
C ILE A 20 -2.81 3.28 5.00
N GLY A 21 -2.02 4.09 5.72
CA GLY A 21 -0.57 4.19 5.55
C GLY A 21 0.25 3.03 6.14
N ASN A 22 -0.38 2.09 6.86
CA ASN A 22 0.31 0.98 7.51
C ASN A 22 -0.28 -0.37 7.08
N LYS A 23 0.49 -1.13 6.30
CA LYS A 23 0.04 -2.40 5.71
C LYS A 23 -0.41 -3.43 6.76
N GLU A 24 0.26 -3.51 7.91
CA GLU A 24 -0.10 -4.42 9.00
C GLU A 24 -1.40 -4.02 9.69
N LYS A 25 -1.64 -2.72 9.89
CA LYS A 25 -2.90 -2.22 10.47
C LYS A 25 -4.07 -2.49 9.53
N VAL A 26 -3.90 -2.21 8.24
CA VAL A 26 -4.92 -2.51 7.21
C VAL A 26 -5.22 -4.01 7.17
N TYR A 27 -4.19 -4.86 7.14
CA TYR A 27 -4.37 -6.31 7.11
C TYR A 27 -5.14 -6.82 8.32
N ARG A 28 -4.75 -6.41 9.54
CA ARG A 28 -5.44 -6.82 10.77
C ARG A 28 -6.89 -6.37 10.81
N PHE A 29 -7.17 -5.13 10.41
CA PHE A 29 -8.53 -4.62 10.34
C PHE A 29 -9.39 -5.45 9.38
N VAL A 30 -8.91 -5.65 8.16
CA VAL A 30 -9.62 -6.42 7.13
C VAL A 30 -9.83 -7.87 7.58
N GLN A 31 -8.81 -8.52 8.13
CA GLN A 31 -8.91 -9.89 8.64
C GLN A 31 -10.00 -10.02 9.71
N ASN A 32 -9.99 -9.11 10.70
CA ASN A 32 -10.95 -9.15 11.81
C ASN A 32 -12.38 -8.91 11.32
N GLU A 33 -12.59 -7.91 10.47
CA GLU A 33 -13.93 -7.57 9.98
C GLU A 33 -14.49 -8.62 9.03
N PHE A 34 -13.65 -9.25 8.19
CA PHE A 34 -14.11 -10.36 7.34
C PHE A 34 -14.49 -11.60 8.15
N MET A 35 -13.74 -11.90 9.20
CA MET A 35 -14.11 -12.98 10.12
C MET A 35 -15.44 -12.66 10.80
N ARG A 36 -15.59 -11.43 11.34
CA ARG A 36 -16.79 -11.01 12.08
C ARG A 36 -18.06 -10.98 11.22
N ARG A 37 -17.98 -10.45 10.00
CA ARG A 37 -19.16 -10.23 9.12
C ARG A 37 -19.48 -11.42 8.23
N TYR A 38 -18.47 -12.17 7.79
CA TYR A 38 -18.63 -13.18 6.74
C TYR A 38 -18.12 -14.56 7.16
N GLN A 39 -17.51 -14.72 8.34
CA GLN A 39 -16.85 -15.96 8.76
C GLN A 39 -15.76 -16.42 7.78
N ILE A 40 -15.12 -15.44 7.09
CA ILE A 40 -14.05 -15.70 6.13
C ILE A 40 -12.70 -15.38 6.76
N LYS A 41 -11.79 -16.36 6.72
CA LYS A 41 -10.42 -16.20 7.21
C LYS A 41 -9.51 -15.61 6.15
N TRP A 42 -8.91 -14.46 6.44
CA TRP A 42 -7.79 -13.92 5.67
C TRP A 42 -6.47 -14.62 6.05
N LEU A 43 -5.76 -15.12 5.03
CA LEU A 43 -4.45 -15.76 5.17
C LEU A 43 -3.32 -14.73 5.16
N GLN A 44 -2.12 -15.17 5.58
CA GLN A 44 -0.95 -14.30 5.62
C GLN A 44 -0.62 -13.72 4.23
N PRO A 45 -0.29 -12.42 4.15
CA PRO A 45 0.10 -11.80 2.90
C PRO A 45 1.43 -12.34 2.37
N ILE A 46 1.54 -12.41 1.04
CA ILE A 46 2.69 -12.96 0.28
C ILE A 46 3.94 -12.06 0.30
N GLY A 47 3.93 -10.97 1.08
CA GLY A 47 5.10 -10.10 1.31
C GLY A 47 5.30 -8.94 0.33
N PHE A 48 4.51 -8.82 -0.73
CA PHE A 48 4.60 -7.68 -1.67
C PHE A 48 3.49 -6.63 -1.42
N ASN A 49 3.82 -5.37 -1.70
CA ASN A 49 2.88 -4.26 -1.65
C ASN A 49 2.41 -3.90 -3.06
N ASN A 50 1.17 -4.24 -3.42
CA ASN A 50 0.56 -3.84 -4.69
C ASN A 50 -0.11 -2.47 -4.55
N ALA A 51 0.71 -1.43 -4.39
CA ALA A 51 0.27 -0.04 -4.38
C ALA A 51 0.66 0.63 -5.70
N TYR A 52 0.05 1.78 -5.99
CA TYR A 52 0.49 2.62 -7.09
C TYR A 52 1.96 3.00 -6.91
N SER A 53 2.75 2.82 -7.97
CA SER A 53 4.17 3.14 -7.99
C SER A 53 4.58 3.74 -9.32
N LEU A 54 5.73 4.41 -9.33
CA LEU A 54 6.39 4.88 -10.53
C LEU A 54 7.46 3.86 -10.94
N MET A 55 7.48 3.48 -12.21
CA MET A 55 8.45 2.53 -12.75
C MET A 55 9.44 3.23 -13.69
N MET A 56 10.71 2.84 -13.59
CA MET A 56 11.80 3.32 -14.45
C MET A 56 12.54 2.15 -15.09
N ARG A 57 13.14 2.38 -16.26
CA ARG A 57 14.06 1.40 -16.85
C ARG A 57 15.26 1.22 -15.92
N ARG A 58 15.62 -0.05 -15.65
CA ARG A 58 16.69 -0.41 -14.71
C ARG A 58 18.00 0.32 -14.97
N LYS A 59 18.41 0.42 -16.25
CA LYS A 59 19.63 1.13 -16.65
C LYS A 59 19.61 2.60 -16.18
N GLN A 60 18.53 3.32 -16.47
CA GLN A 60 18.41 4.73 -16.09
C GLN A 60 18.32 4.92 -14.58
N ALA A 61 17.57 4.07 -13.86
CA ALA A 61 17.49 4.14 -12.41
C ALA A 61 18.87 3.92 -11.75
N ALA A 62 19.69 3.03 -12.30
CA ALA A 62 21.05 2.79 -11.84
C ALA A 62 21.99 3.97 -12.17
N ASP A 63 21.97 4.44 -13.42
CA ASP A 63 22.84 5.52 -13.90
C ASP A 63 22.56 6.83 -13.14
N LEU A 64 21.29 7.13 -12.86
CA LEU A 64 20.85 8.33 -12.12
C LEU A 64 20.77 8.13 -10.60
N LYS A 65 21.07 6.93 -10.09
CA LYS A 65 20.99 6.56 -8.66
C LYS A 65 19.61 6.79 -8.02
N ILE A 66 18.52 6.65 -8.78
CA ILE A 66 17.15 6.83 -8.29
C ILE A 66 16.59 5.49 -7.79
N ARG A 67 16.27 5.41 -6.49
CA ARG A 67 15.64 4.25 -5.84
C ARG A 67 14.27 4.56 -5.27
N THR A 68 14.01 5.82 -4.92
CA THR A 68 12.76 6.28 -4.32
C THR A 68 12.12 7.40 -5.15
N ILE A 69 10.84 7.67 -4.90
CA ILE A 69 10.16 8.82 -5.49
C ILE A 69 10.80 10.13 -5.04
N SER A 70 11.33 10.18 -3.80
CA SER A 70 12.08 11.34 -3.30
C SER A 70 13.37 11.56 -4.09
N ASP A 71 14.11 10.49 -4.41
CA ASP A 71 15.34 10.59 -5.22
C ASP A 71 15.02 11.16 -6.61
N LEU A 72 13.89 10.72 -7.22
CA LEU A 72 13.41 11.25 -8.49
C LEU A 72 13.05 12.73 -8.39
N LYS A 73 12.37 13.14 -7.31
CA LYS A 73 12.04 14.55 -7.06
C LYS A 73 13.30 15.40 -6.95
N THR A 74 14.27 14.97 -6.14
CA THR A 74 15.55 15.69 -5.99
C THR A 74 16.28 15.83 -7.32
N TYR A 75 16.34 14.76 -8.13
CA TYR A 75 16.94 14.82 -9.46
C TYR A 75 16.28 15.87 -10.37
N ILE A 76 14.94 15.98 -10.33
CA ILE A 76 14.19 16.96 -11.12
C ILE A 76 14.39 18.39 -10.59
N ASP A 77 14.46 18.57 -9.28
CA ASP A 77 14.66 19.90 -8.68
C ASP A 77 16.09 20.43 -8.95
N ASP A 78 17.07 19.54 -9.16
CA ASP A 78 18.48 19.87 -9.41
C ASP A 78 18.85 20.04 -10.90
N ASN A 79 17.95 19.75 -11.85
CA ASN A 79 18.19 19.81 -13.31
C ASN A 79 17.11 20.58 -14.07
#